data_AF-A0A0C9V6D3-F1
#
_entry.id   AF-A0A0C9V6D3-F1
#
_cell.length_a   1.000
_cell.length_b   1.000
_cell.length_c   1.000
_cell.angle_alpha   90.00
_cell.angle_beta   90.00
_cell.angle_gamma   90.00
#
_symmetry.space_group_name_H-M   'P 1'
#
loop_
_entity.id
_entity.type
_entity.pdbx_description
1 polymer ?
#
loop_
_entity_poly.entity_id
_entity_poly.type
_entity_poly.pdbx_seq_one_letter_code
_entity_poly.pdbx_strand_id
1 'polypeptide(L)'
;MTAPEKAKLSLPSDFDRENHKRLGLITLADTELLLQQGQANDALKHLRESLGLKSFLVRHNHSVATGQIAKRRSETEIENADRRVQKWAEVYCRAFNAMRKLKPLGDDGNHGREQMRELVNNGLIMLSSWMEEHRRWREKGEVAEAETAKQGKGRRELPWIWKCTMRIEWLHAHASVARFEEEMRLLEAESERVGKMFRFHQKKMEAEEGQSEEQRLAVVAEEKYAAVELEKIKKGI
;
A
#
# COMPACT_ATOMS: atom_id res chain seq x y z
N MET A 1 36.77 -12.82 33.08
CA MET A 1 36.43 -13.29 31.72
C MET A 1 34.93 -13.18 31.56
N THR A 2 34.43 -12.45 30.57
CA THR A 2 32.99 -12.42 30.23
C THR A 2 32.56 -13.81 29.76
N ALA A 3 31.38 -14.26 30.16
CA ALA A 3 30.81 -15.52 29.70
C ALA A 3 30.74 -15.53 28.15
N PRO A 4 31.00 -16.67 27.50
CA PRO A 4 31.07 -16.76 26.04
C PRO A 4 29.77 -16.29 25.38
N GLU A 5 28.60 -16.45 26.01
CA GLU A 5 27.33 -15.95 25.48
C GLU A 5 27.17 -14.42 25.50
N LYS A 6 28.06 -13.69 26.21
CA LYS A 6 28.05 -12.22 26.28
C LYS A 6 29.18 -11.59 25.47
N ALA A 7 30.01 -12.41 24.82
CA ALA A 7 31.07 -11.91 23.95
C ALA A 7 30.44 -11.21 22.73
N LYS A 8 30.82 -9.94 22.49
CA LYS A 8 30.35 -9.19 21.31
C LYS A 8 30.89 -9.91 20.07
N LEU A 9 29.97 -10.43 19.24
CA LEU A 9 30.34 -10.95 17.93
C LEU A 9 30.88 -9.80 17.08
N SER A 10 32.09 -9.93 16.57
CA SER A 10 32.67 -8.93 15.67
C SER A 10 32.09 -9.15 14.27
N LEU A 11 31.39 -8.14 13.76
CA LEU A 11 30.81 -8.17 12.41
C LEU A 11 31.80 -7.56 11.41
N PRO A 12 31.70 -7.86 10.11
CA PRO A 12 32.50 -7.19 9.09
C PRO A 12 32.51 -5.66 9.22
N SER A 13 31.41 -5.02 9.62
CA SER A 13 31.33 -3.57 9.87
C SER A 13 32.14 -3.04 11.06
N ASP A 14 32.64 -3.92 11.94
CA ASP A 14 33.59 -3.58 13.01
C ASP A 14 35.03 -3.44 12.49
N PHE A 15 35.34 -3.95 11.28
CA PHE A 15 36.67 -3.91 10.68
C PHE A 15 36.79 -2.87 9.57
N ASP A 16 38.00 -2.33 9.39
CA ASP A 16 38.35 -1.50 8.25
C ASP A 16 38.39 -2.31 6.95
N ARG A 17 38.15 -1.64 5.82
CA ARG A 17 38.01 -2.29 4.51
C ARG A 17 39.27 -3.00 4.03
N GLU A 18 40.45 -2.50 4.41
CA GLU A 18 41.71 -3.19 4.11
C GLU A 18 41.75 -4.58 4.74
N ASN A 19 41.19 -4.70 5.95
CA ASN A 19 41.07 -5.96 6.66
C ASN A 19 40.02 -6.88 6.03
N HIS A 20 39.01 -6.36 5.33
CA HIS A 20 38.03 -7.21 4.65
C HIS A 20 38.66 -8.08 3.56
N LYS A 21 39.56 -7.49 2.76
CA LYS A 21 40.31 -8.25 1.74
C LYS A 21 41.29 -9.21 2.40
N ARG A 22 42.05 -8.73 3.39
CA ARG A 22 43.08 -9.53 4.08
C ARG A 22 42.50 -10.75 4.80
N LEU A 23 41.33 -10.62 5.41
CA LEU A 23 40.67 -11.66 6.20
C LEU A 23 39.65 -12.48 5.39
N GLY A 24 39.49 -12.21 4.08
CA GLY A 24 38.52 -12.91 3.25
C GLY A 24 37.05 -12.63 3.60
N LEU A 25 36.75 -11.49 4.21
CA LEU A 25 35.42 -11.13 4.71
C LEU A 25 34.52 -10.46 3.65
N ILE A 26 34.96 -10.37 2.40
CA ILE A 26 34.27 -9.60 1.34
C ILE A 26 32.82 -10.10 1.15
N THR A 27 32.64 -11.41 0.97
CA THR A 27 31.31 -12.01 0.78
C THR A 27 30.41 -11.87 2.00
N LEU A 28 31.00 -11.94 3.20
CA LEU A 28 30.29 -11.75 4.46
C LEU A 28 29.90 -10.28 4.65
N ALA A 29 30.73 -9.34 4.21
CA ALA A 29 30.43 -7.90 4.22
C ALA A 29 29.26 -7.56 3.27
N ASP A 30 29.19 -8.20 2.10
CA ASP A 30 28.05 -8.06 1.18
C ASP A 30 26.76 -8.61 1.80
N THR A 31 26.85 -9.74 2.51
CA THR A 31 25.71 -10.33 3.22
C THR A 31 25.26 -9.44 4.38
N GLU A 32 26.21 -8.92 5.18
CA GLU A 32 25.92 -7.99 6.26
C GLU A 32 25.27 -6.71 5.71
N LEU A 33 25.71 -6.21 4.55
CA LEU A 33 25.12 -5.03 3.94
C LEU A 33 23.61 -5.23 3.69
N LEU A 34 23.21 -6.38 3.14
CA LEU A 34 21.79 -6.72 2.93
C LEU A 34 21.02 -6.78 4.25
N LEU A 35 21.61 -7.37 5.30
CA LEU A 35 20.98 -7.42 6.63
C LEU A 35 20.81 -6.03 7.23
N GLN A 36 21.81 -5.15 7.08
CA GLN A 36 21.73 -3.78 7.57
C GLN A 36 20.71 -2.95 6.80
N GLN A 37 20.54 -3.17 5.50
CA GLN A 37 19.46 -2.57 4.71
C GLN A 37 18.08 -3.01 5.24
N GLY A 38 17.89 -4.30 5.51
CA GLY A 38 16.67 -4.82 6.13
C GLY A 38 16.38 -4.17 7.48
N GLN A 39 17.39 -4.16 8.36
CA GLN A 39 17.28 -3.55 9.69
C GLN A 39 16.96 -2.04 9.62
N ALA A 40 17.57 -1.32 8.67
CA ALA A 40 17.28 0.10 8.45
C ALA A 40 15.85 0.33 7.97
N ASN A 41 15.33 -0.51 7.06
CA ASN A 41 13.94 -0.44 6.59
C ASN A 41 12.94 -0.71 7.73
N ASP A 42 13.18 -1.74 8.55
CA ASP A 42 12.35 -2.05 9.71
C ASP A 42 12.37 -0.93 10.75
N ALA A 43 13.55 -0.36 11.02
CA ALA A 43 13.68 0.79 11.90
C ALA A 43 12.91 2.01 11.37
N LEU A 44 12.95 2.29 10.06
CA LEU A 44 12.16 3.36 9.45
C LEU A 44 10.65 3.11 9.57
N LYS A 45 10.19 1.88 9.40
CA LYS A 45 8.79 1.51 9.62
C LYS A 45 8.35 1.81 11.05
N HIS A 46 9.11 1.32 12.03
CA HIS A 46 8.80 1.56 13.45
C HIS A 46 8.94 3.02 13.87
N LEU A 47 9.85 3.77 13.25
CA LEU A 47 10.00 5.20 13.46
C LEU A 47 8.73 5.95 13.03
N ARG A 48 8.18 5.63 11.86
CA ARG A 48 6.92 6.20 11.36
C ARG A 48 5.73 5.84 12.25
N GLU A 49 5.62 4.57 12.65
CA GLU A 49 4.58 4.10 13.58
C GLU A 49 4.65 4.86 14.92
N SER A 50 5.85 5.01 15.47
CA SER A 50 6.07 5.70 16.74
C SER A 50 5.78 7.21 16.65
N LEU A 51 6.16 7.85 15.53
CA LEU A 51 5.81 9.24 15.25
C LEU A 51 4.29 9.43 15.07
N GLY A 52 3.63 8.48 14.40
CA GLY A 52 2.18 8.46 14.23
C GLY A 52 1.45 8.34 15.56
N LEU A 53 1.90 7.42 16.43
CA LEU A 53 1.37 7.25 17.78
C LEU A 53 1.59 8.50 18.64
N LYS A 54 2.80 9.07 18.64
CA LYS A 54 3.10 10.33 19.36
C LYS A 54 2.15 11.44 18.91
N SER A 55 1.96 11.58 17.60
CA SER A 55 1.01 12.51 16.98
C SER A 55 -0.42 12.32 17.47
N PHE A 56 -0.88 11.07 17.54
CA PHE A 56 -2.23 10.77 18.03
C PHE A 56 -2.38 11.16 19.51
N LEU A 57 -1.43 10.75 20.36
CA LEU A 57 -1.45 11.01 21.80
C LEU A 57 -1.41 12.51 22.13
N VAL A 58 -0.55 13.27 21.43
CA VAL A 58 -0.44 14.73 21.61
C VAL A 58 -1.77 15.43 21.34
N ARG A 59 -2.55 14.99 20.36
CA ARG A 59 -3.83 15.62 20.01
C ARG A 59 -4.99 15.14 20.88
N HIS A 60 -5.05 13.84 21.13
CA HIS A 60 -6.17 13.22 21.81
C HIS A 60 -6.05 13.29 23.34
N ASN A 61 -4.91 12.89 23.91
CA ASN A 61 -4.82 12.73 25.37
C ASN A 61 -4.55 14.06 26.09
N HIS A 62 -3.91 15.03 25.44
CA HIS A 62 -3.72 16.35 26.02
C HIS A 62 -5.02 17.18 26.07
N SER A 63 -5.97 16.96 25.14
CA SER A 63 -7.23 17.69 25.11
C SER A 63 -8.28 17.14 26.07
N VAL A 64 -8.27 15.82 26.32
CA VAL A 64 -9.28 15.12 27.14
C VAL A 64 -8.88 15.02 28.62
N ALA A 65 -7.60 15.17 28.98
CA ALA A 65 -7.12 15.01 30.35
C ALA A 65 -7.56 16.14 31.28
N THR A 66 -8.61 15.89 32.07
CA THR A 66 -9.05 16.75 33.18
C THR A 66 -8.48 16.25 34.52
N GLY A 67 -7.89 17.15 35.29
CA GLY A 67 -7.23 16.84 36.57
C GLY A 67 -5.74 16.48 36.46
N GLN A 68 -5.02 16.62 37.57
CA GLN A 68 -3.55 16.55 37.61
C GLN A 68 -3.01 15.13 37.34
N ILE A 69 -3.71 14.09 37.80
CA ILE A 69 -3.32 12.69 37.59
C ILE A 69 -3.46 12.29 36.11
N ALA A 70 -4.57 12.69 35.46
CA ALA A 70 -4.80 12.39 34.05
C ALA A 70 -3.75 13.07 33.15
N LYS A 71 -3.38 14.32 33.45
CA LYS A 71 -2.31 15.04 32.75
C LYS A 71 -0.95 14.36 32.88
N ARG A 72 -0.56 13.95 34.09
CA ARG A 72 0.71 13.22 34.28
C ARG A 72 0.75 11.90 33.52
N ARG A 73 -0.37 11.17 33.45
CA ARG A 73 -0.45 9.92 32.66
C ARG A 73 -0.30 10.20 31.17
N SER A 74 -0.99 11.19 30.63
CA SER A 74 -0.88 11.54 29.20
C SER A 74 0.53 12.04 28.83
N GLU A 75 1.15 12.85 29.68
CA GLU A 75 2.57 13.26 29.55
C GLU A 75 3.49 12.03 29.50
N THR A 76 3.33 11.10 30.44
CA THR A 76 4.13 9.86 30.49
C THR A 76 3.96 9.01 29.22
N GLU A 77 2.75 8.92 28.68
CA GLU A 77 2.50 8.18 27.42
C GLU A 77 3.18 8.84 26.21
N ILE A 78 3.16 10.18 26.14
CA ILE A 78 3.85 10.95 25.11
C ILE A 78 5.36 10.74 25.23
N GLU A 79 5.92 10.79 26.43
CA GLU A 79 7.34 10.49 26.66
C GLU A 79 7.70 9.06 26.28
N ASN A 80 6.84 8.08 26.58
CA ASN A 80 7.05 6.68 26.16
C ASN A 80 7.06 6.56 24.63
N ALA A 81 6.19 7.29 23.93
CA ALA A 81 6.21 7.35 22.47
C ALA A 81 7.50 8.03 21.95
N ASP A 82 7.95 9.10 22.60
CA ASP A 82 9.19 9.79 22.23
C ASP A 82 10.43 8.91 22.45
N ARG A 83 10.50 8.18 23.56
CA ARG A 83 11.57 7.20 23.81
C ARG A 83 11.60 6.10 22.75
N ARG A 84 10.43 5.68 22.23
CA ARG A 84 10.38 4.74 21.08
C ARG A 84 10.92 5.36 19.80
N VAL A 85 10.59 6.62 19.52
CA VAL A 85 11.16 7.37 18.38
C VAL A 85 12.68 7.41 18.48
N GLN A 86 13.23 7.80 19.63
CA GLN A 86 14.69 7.87 19.84
C GLN A 86 15.34 6.50 19.69
N LYS A 87 14.78 5.46 20.29
CA LYS A 87 15.28 4.08 20.16
C LYS A 87 15.39 3.66 18.69
N TRP A 88 14.33 3.85 17.90
CA TRP A 88 14.35 3.43 16.50
C TRP A 88 15.21 4.34 15.61
N ALA A 89 15.31 5.63 15.94
CA ALA A 89 16.26 6.54 15.31
C ALA A 89 17.72 6.08 15.54
N GLU A 90 18.07 5.67 16.76
CA GLU A 90 19.39 5.11 17.05
C GLU A 90 19.66 3.82 16.29
N VAL A 91 18.71 2.89 16.24
CA VAL A 91 18.85 1.64 15.49
C VAL A 91 19.08 1.93 14.01
N TYR A 92 18.30 2.85 13.44
CA TYR A 92 18.47 3.29 12.05
C TYR A 92 19.87 3.89 11.82
N CYS A 93 20.30 4.84 12.67
CA CYS A 93 21.60 5.48 12.54
C CYS A 93 22.76 4.48 12.67
N ARG A 94 22.65 3.48 13.56
CA ARG A 94 23.65 2.41 13.71
C ARG A 94 23.75 1.58 12.44
N ALA A 95 22.62 1.12 11.89
CA ALA A 95 22.60 0.37 10.64
C ALA A 95 23.13 1.21 9.47
N PHE A 96 22.74 2.49 9.39
CA PHE A 96 23.20 3.43 8.37
C PHE A 96 24.71 3.66 8.41
N ASN A 97 25.28 3.78 9.61
CA ASN A 97 26.72 3.92 9.80
C ASN A 97 27.49 2.62 9.50
N ALA A 98 26.92 1.46 9.81
CA ALA A 98 27.50 0.17 9.44
C ALA A 98 27.58 0.02 7.90
N MET A 99 26.48 0.32 7.19
CA MET A 99 26.45 0.31 5.72
C MET A 99 27.52 1.24 5.11
N ARG A 100 27.74 2.42 5.70
CA ARG A 100 28.81 3.35 5.27
C ARG A 100 30.21 2.72 5.33
N LYS A 101 30.47 1.88 6.33
CA LYS A 101 31.76 1.20 6.50
C LYS A 101 31.92 0.04 5.52
N LEU A 102 30.86 -0.71 5.26
CA LEU A 102 30.89 -1.92 4.42
C LEU A 102 31.18 -1.64 2.95
N LYS A 103 30.54 -0.62 2.34
CA LYS A 103 30.66 -0.36 0.90
C LYS A 103 31.27 1.01 0.58
N PRO A 104 32.22 1.13 -0.36
CA PRO A 104 32.69 2.43 -0.85
C PRO A 104 31.57 3.27 -1.43
N LEU A 105 31.81 4.57 -1.49
CA LEU A 105 30.92 5.50 -2.19
C LEU A 105 30.86 5.00 -3.64
N GLY A 106 29.69 4.48 -4.05
CA GLY A 106 29.49 4.07 -5.44
C GLY A 106 29.36 5.28 -6.35
N ASP A 107 29.27 5.05 -7.66
CA ASP A 107 28.95 6.10 -8.64
C ASP A 107 27.62 6.80 -8.34
N ASP A 108 26.72 6.13 -7.62
CA ASP A 108 25.45 6.66 -7.13
C ASP A 108 25.60 7.64 -5.96
N GLY A 109 26.80 7.78 -5.39
CA GLY A 109 27.05 8.59 -4.20
C GLY A 109 26.34 8.09 -2.93
N ASN A 110 25.73 6.88 -2.95
CA ASN A 110 24.89 6.42 -1.84
C ASN A 110 25.33 5.07 -1.24
N HIS A 111 26.50 4.54 -1.61
CA HIS A 111 27.05 3.30 -1.02
C HIS A 111 26.08 2.09 -1.11
N GLY A 112 25.20 2.04 -2.10
CA GLY A 112 24.16 1.01 -2.18
C GLY A 112 23.05 1.14 -1.14
N ARG A 113 22.82 2.32 -0.55
CA ARG A 113 21.73 2.59 0.40
C ARG A 113 20.41 2.96 -0.28
N GLU A 114 20.33 2.79 -1.60
CA GLU A 114 19.12 3.04 -2.41
C GLU A 114 18.52 4.44 -2.19
N GLN A 115 17.36 4.53 -1.53
CA GLN A 115 16.67 5.78 -1.21
C GLN A 115 16.88 6.25 0.24
N MET A 116 17.60 5.47 1.06
CA MET A 116 17.86 5.79 2.46
C MET A 116 18.80 6.99 2.56
N ARG A 117 18.52 7.89 3.51
CA ARG A 117 19.30 9.12 3.74
C ARG A 117 19.65 9.25 5.20
N GLU A 118 20.69 10.03 5.47
CA GLU A 118 21.06 10.34 6.85
C GLU A 118 19.89 10.99 7.60
N LEU A 119 19.69 10.54 8.83
CA LEU A 119 18.63 11.04 9.68
C LEU A 119 19.11 12.31 10.39
N VAL A 120 18.71 13.47 9.88
CA VAL A 120 18.92 14.75 10.57
C VAL A 120 17.81 14.92 11.61
N ASN A 121 18.12 15.46 12.80
CA ASN A 121 17.12 15.72 13.85
C ASN A 121 15.90 16.52 13.36
N ASN A 122 16.09 17.44 12.42
CA ASN A 122 15.01 18.22 11.80
C ASN A 122 14.08 17.37 10.89
N GLY A 123 14.46 16.12 10.58
CA GLY A 123 13.65 15.17 9.81
C GLY A 123 12.67 14.35 10.66
N LEU A 124 12.78 14.37 11.99
CA LEU A 124 11.91 13.65 12.91
C LEU A 124 10.64 14.44 13.25
N ILE A 125 9.88 14.80 12.22
CA ILE A 125 8.65 15.57 12.36
C ILE A 125 7.45 14.62 12.31
N MET A 126 6.49 14.84 13.21
CA MET A 126 5.19 14.16 13.17
C MET A 126 4.40 14.59 11.92
N LEU A 127 3.89 13.63 11.15
CA LEU A 127 3.15 13.92 9.92
C LEU A 127 1.96 14.86 10.15
N SER A 128 1.26 14.71 11.28
CA SER A 128 0.18 15.62 11.70
C SER A 128 0.60 17.06 11.88
N SER A 129 1.70 17.29 12.59
CA SER A 129 2.26 18.62 12.83
C SER A 129 2.59 19.31 11.50
N TRP A 130 3.16 18.55 10.55
CA TRP A 130 3.42 19.04 9.20
C TRP A 130 2.13 19.34 8.42
N MET A 131 1.13 18.45 8.48
CA MET A 131 -0.17 18.66 7.82
C MET A 131 -0.93 19.88 8.39
N GLU A 132 -0.86 20.12 9.70
CA GLU A 132 -1.48 21.26 10.37
C GLU A 132 -0.77 22.57 10.00
N GLU A 133 0.55 22.58 9.95
CA GLU A 133 1.33 23.73 9.45
C GLU A 133 0.95 24.04 8.00
N HIS A 134 0.85 23.03 7.15
CA HIS A 134 0.40 23.18 5.77
C HIS A 134 -1.03 23.67 5.62
N ARG A 135 -1.94 23.21 6.49
CA ARG A 135 -3.32 23.72 6.52
C ARG A 135 -3.33 25.20 6.86
N ARG A 136 -2.59 25.62 7.90
CA ARG A 136 -2.48 27.03 8.31
C ARG A 136 -1.93 27.92 7.20
N TRP A 137 -0.96 27.44 6.42
CA TRP A 137 -0.42 28.20 5.28
C TRP A 137 -1.45 28.37 4.17
N ARG A 138 -2.22 27.33 3.83
CA ARG A 138 -3.33 27.44 2.87
C ARG A 138 -4.38 28.45 3.30
N GLU A 139 -4.67 28.56 4.59
CA GLU A 139 -5.61 29.53 5.14
C GLU A 139 -5.07 30.98 5.11
N LYS A 140 -3.75 31.17 5.30
CA LYS A 140 -3.11 32.49 5.26
C LYS A 140 -2.91 33.06 3.86
N GLY A 141 -2.87 32.20 2.84
CA GLY A 141 -2.67 32.59 1.45
C GLY A 141 -1.20 32.76 1.04
N GLU A 142 -0.97 32.68 -0.27
CA GLU A 142 0.37 32.57 -0.88
C GLU A 142 1.26 33.81 -0.68
N VAL A 143 0.65 35.00 -0.55
CA VAL A 143 1.38 36.27 -0.37
C VAL A 143 2.06 36.32 1.00
N ALA A 144 1.33 35.94 2.05
CA ALA A 144 1.87 35.88 3.42
C ALA A 144 2.93 34.77 3.57
N GLU A 145 2.80 33.67 2.81
CA GLU A 145 3.81 32.62 2.73
C GLU A 145 5.10 33.13 2.06
N ALA A 146 4.99 33.84 0.94
CA ALA A 146 6.15 34.37 0.23
C ALA A 146 6.93 35.41 1.06
N GLU A 147 6.24 36.26 1.83
CA GLU A 147 6.88 37.25 2.71
C GLU A 147 7.62 36.62 3.90
N THR A 148 7.05 35.57 4.48
CA THR A 148 7.66 34.84 5.60
C THR A 148 8.74 33.85 5.16
N ALA A 149 8.64 33.31 3.93
CA ALA A 149 9.69 32.53 3.30
C ALA A 149 10.95 33.36 3.03
N LYS A 150 10.80 34.64 2.64
CA LYS A 150 11.94 35.59 2.54
C LYS A 150 12.67 35.77 3.88
N GLN A 151 11.99 35.55 5.00
CA GLN A 151 12.57 35.60 6.35
C GLN A 151 13.07 34.22 6.84
N GLY A 152 13.08 33.19 5.99
CA GLY A 152 13.51 31.83 6.33
C GLY A 152 12.53 31.04 7.19
N LYS A 153 11.30 31.53 7.39
CA LYS A 153 10.25 30.91 8.22
C LYS A 153 9.04 30.47 7.38
N GLY A 154 9.31 30.03 6.15
CA GLY A 154 8.29 29.51 5.25
C GLY A 154 7.85 28.09 5.60
N ARG A 155 7.01 27.55 4.73
CA ARG A 155 6.47 26.20 4.79
C ARG A 155 7.57 25.13 4.85
N ARG A 156 7.54 24.26 5.87
CA ARG A 156 8.52 23.17 5.98
C ARG A 156 8.32 22.11 4.89
N GLU A 157 9.40 21.69 4.25
CA GLU A 157 9.34 20.51 3.38
C GLU A 157 8.98 19.23 4.14
N LEU A 158 8.25 18.33 3.47
CA LEU A 158 7.98 17.00 4.03
C LEU A 158 9.30 16.23 4.21
N PRO A 159 9.60 15.71 5.42
CA PRO A 159 10.75 14.86 5.62
C PRO A 159 10.75 13.66 4.68
N TRP A 160 11.92 13.28 4.19
CA TRP A 160 12.08 12.19 3.21
C TRP A 160 11.49 10.86 3.70
N ILE A 161 11.54 10.61 5.01
CA ILE A 161 11.00 9.42 5.66
C ILE A 161 9.51 9.23 5.31
N TRP A 162 8.75 10.33 5.23
CA TRP A 162 7.34 10.32 4.86
C TRP A 162 7.14 10.31 3.33
N LYS A 163 7.99 11.01 2.56
CA LYS A 163 7.92 11.04 1.08
C LYS A 163 7.92 9.62 0.48
N CYS A 164 8.80 8.73 0.95
CA CYS A 164 8.86 7.35 0.47
C CYS A 164 7.56 6.56 0.75
N THR A 165 6.98 6.70 1.94
CA THR A 165 5.75 5.99 2.32
C THR A 165 4.56 6.50 1.53
N MET A 166 4.39 7.82 1.41
CA MET A 166 3.29 8.40 0.63
C MET A 166 3.35 7.99 -0.83
N ARG A 167 4.55 7.84 -1.40
CA ARG A 167 4.71 7.34 -2.78
C ARG A 167 4.21 5.90 -2.91
N ILE A 168 4.53 5.03 -1.96
CA ILE A 168 4.08 3.63 -1.96
C ILE A 168 2.56 3.56 -1.77
N GLU A 169 2.03 4.29 -0.80
CA GLU A 169 0.58 4.37 -0.55
C GLU A 169 -0.17 4.91 -1.77
N TRP A 170 0.38 5.91 -2.45
CA TRP A 170 -0.18 6.43 -3.70
C TRP A 170 -0.17 5.37 -4.81
N LEU A 171 0.91 4.61 -4.97
CA LEU A 171 0.97 3.51 -5.95
C LEU A 171 -0.07 2.43 -5.65
N HIS A 172 -0.24 2.06 -4.38
CA HIS A 172 -1.29 1.12 -3.98
C HIS A 172 -2.68 1.65 -4.29
N ALA A 173 -2.97 2.90 -3.93
CA ALA A 173 -4.27 3.53 -4.22
C ALA A 173 -4.53 3.60 -5.73
N HIS A 174 -3.51 3.98 -6.51
CA HIS A 174 -3.60 4.04 -7.96
C HIS A 174 -3.86 2.66 -8.59
N ALA A 175 -3.14 1.63 -8.13
CA ALA A 175 -3.36 0.26 -8.58
C ALA A 175 -4.76 -0.27 -8.22
N SER A 176 -5.26 0.07 -7.02
CA SER A 176 -6.62 -0.28 -6.60
C SER A 176 -7.69 0.39 -7.49
N VAL A 177 -7.50 1.67 -7.82
CA VAL A 177 -8.42 2.38 -8.74
C VAL A 177 -8.38 1.75 -10.14
N ALA A 178 -7.19 1.48 -10.68
CA ALA A 178 -7.03 0.86 -11.98
C ALA A 178 -7.73 -0.52 -12.04
N ARG A 179 -7.59 -1.34 -10.98
CA ARG A 179 -8.29 -2.62 -10.87
C ARG A 179 -9.80 -2.44 -10.83
N PHE A 180 -10.29 -1.49 -10.04
CA PHE A 180 -11.72 -1.23 -9.93
C PHE A 180 -12.32 -0.80 -11.28
N GLU A 181 -11.63 0.06 -12.04
CA GLU A 181 -12.06 0.44 -13.38
C GLU A 181 -12.11 -0.75 -14.34
N GLU A 182 -11.17 -1.69 -14.23
CA GLU A 182 -11.19 -2.93 -15.01
C GLU A 182 -12.38 -3.83 -14.63
N GLU A 183 -12.62 -4.03 -13.33
CA GLU A 183 -13.78 -4.78 -12.83
C GLU A 183 -15.11 -4.17 -13.30
N MET A 184 -15.23 -2.84 -13.29
CA MET A 184 -16.42 -2.15 -13.82
C MET A 184 -16.65 -2.44 -15.31
N ARG A 185 -15.59 -2.41 -16.13
CA ARG A 185 -15.69 -2.75 -17.56
C ARG A 185 -16.08 -4.21 -17.77
N LEU A 186 -15.54 -5.12 -16.97
CA LEU A 186 -15.88 -6.54 -17.03
C LEU A 186 -17.34 -6.78 -16.65
N LEU A 187 -17.82 -6.13 -15.60
CA LEU A 187 -19.19 -6.23 -15.11
C LEU A 187 -20.21 -5.73 -16.14
N GLU A 188 -19.93 -4.64 -16.84
CA GLU A 188 -20.77 -4.14 -17.94
C GLU A 188 -20.84 -5.16 -19.08
N ALA A 189 -19.69 -5.69 -19.52
CA ALA A 189 -19.62 -6.69 -20.57
C ALA A 189 -20.29 -8.02 -20.19
N GLU A 190 -20.22 -8.42 -18.92
CA GLU A 190 -20.93 -9.58 -18.38
C GLU A 190 -22.44 -9.34 -18.34
N SER A 191 -22.89 -8.17 -17.86
CA SER A 191 -24.31 -7.79 -17.86
C SER A 191 -24.92 -7.85 -19.26
N GLU A 192 -24.21 -7.34 -20.27
CA GLU A 192 -24.65 -7.46 -21.65
C GLU A 192 -24.76 -8.90 -22.15
N ARG A 193 -23.76 -9.74 -21.82
CA ARG A 193 -23.72 -11.15 -22.23
C ARG A 193 -24.86 -11.94 -21.61
N VAL A 194 -25.15 -11.70 -20.34
CA VAL A 194 -26.29 -12.29 -19.64
C VAL A 194 -27.61 -11.93 -20.34
N GLY A 195 -27.81 -10.66 -20.68
CA GLY A 195 -29.00 -10.23 -21.43
C GLY A 195 -29.10 -10.86 -22.82
N LYS A 196 -27.98 -11.01 -23.54
CA LYS A 196 -27.94 -11.68 -24.85
C LYS A 196 -28.26 -13.17 -24.73
N MET A 197 -27.75 -13.85 -23.70
CA MET A 197 -28.01 -15.27 -23.42
C MET A 197 -29.50 -15.52 -23.15
N PHE A 198 -30.14 -14.72 -22.28
CA PHE A 198 -31.58 -14.90 -22.00
C PHE A 198 -32.43 -14.70 -23.27
N ARG A 199 -32.14 -13.67 -24.08
CA ARG A 199 -32.82 -13.46 -25.36
C ARG A 199 -32.61 -14.61 -26.35
N PHE A 200 -31.41 -15.21 -26.37
CA PHE A 200 -31.14 -16.37 -27.19
C PHE A 200 -32.00 -17.57 -26.77
N HIS A 201 -32.06 -17.86 -25.46
CA HIS A 201 -32.89 -18.95 -24.94
C HIS A 201 -34.39 -18.72 -25.15
N GLN A 202 -34.87 -17.48 -24.99
CA GLN A 202 -36.26 -17.13 -25.29
C GLN A 202 -36.61 -17.47 -26.75
N LYS A 203 -35.82 -16.98 -27.71
CA LYS A 203 -36.04 -17.26 -29.14
C LYS A 203 -35.98 -18.75 -29.46
N LYS A 204 -35.09 -19.48 -28.80
CA LYS A 204 -34.96 -20.93 -28.97
C LYS A 204 -36.23 -21.66 -28.49
N MET A 205 -36.78 -21.30 -27.34
CA MET A 205 -38.02 -21.88 -26.83
C MET A 205 -39.22 -21.55 -27.73
N GLU A 206 -39.35 -20.29 -28.17
CA GLU A 206 -40.42 -19.87 -29.11
C GLU A 206 -40.36 -20.66 -30.44
N ALA A 207 -39.14 -20.92 -30.95
CA ALA A 207 -38.95 -21.71 -32.17
C ALA A 207 -39.32 -23.19 -31.97
N GLU A 208 -38.98 -23.77 -30.81
CA GLU A 208 -39.31 -25.15 -30.46
C GLU A 208 -40.83 -25.32 -30.25
N GLU A 209 -41.51 -24.34 -29.65
CA GLU A 209 -42.97 -24.31 -29.53
C GLU A 209 -43.67 -24.22 -30.89
N GLY A 210 -43.21 -23.32 -31.78
CA GLY A 210 -43.77 -23.18 -33.13
C GLY A 210 -43.61 -24.46 -33.97
N GLN A 211 -42.45 -25.13 -33.89
CA GLN A 211 -42.23 -26.42 -34.56
C GLN A 211 -43.14 -27.53 -34.00
N SER A 212 -43.35 -27.55 -32.69
CA SER A 212 -44.29 -28.49 -32.05
C SER A 212 -45.74 -28.21 -32.47
N GLU A 213 -46.16 -26.95 -32.62
CA GLU A 213 -47.50 -26.61 -33.12
C GLU A 213 -47.68 -26.94 -34.60
N GLU A 214 -46.71 -26.65 -35.46
CA GLU A 214 -46.74 -27.03 -36.88
C GLU A 214 -46.82 -28.55 -37.05
N GLN A 215 -46.04 -29.31 -36.28
CA GLN A 215 -46.10 -30.78 -36.28
C GLN A 215 -47.48 -31.29 -35.83
N ARG A 216 -48.08 -30.70 -34.78
CA ARG A 216 -49.43 -31.06 -34.33
C ARG A 216 -50.50 -30.74 -35.37
N LEU A 217 -50.42 -29.58 -36.02
CA LEU A 217 -51.35 -29.19 -37.08
C LEU A 217 -51.24 -30.08 -38.33
N ALA A 218 -50.02 -30.50 -38.69
CA ALA A 218 -49.80 -31.44 -39.79
C ALA A 218 -50.46 -32.81 -39.53
N VAL A 219 -50.29 -33.37 -38.32
CA VAL A 219 -50.94 -34.64 -37.93
C VAL A 219 -52.46 -34.53 -37.99
N VAL A 220 -53.04 -33.45 -37.45
CA VAL A 220 -54.49 -33.21 -37.50
C VAL A 220 -55.00 -33.03 -38.93
N ALA A 221 -54.22 -32.41 -39.81
CA ALA A 221 -54.56 -32.26 -41.22
C ALA A 221 -54.55 -33.61 -41.96
N GLU A 222 -53.56 -34.46 -41.72
CA GLU A 222 -53.50 -35.82 -42.28
C GLU A 222 -54.67 -36.69 -41.81
N GLU A 223 -54.99 -36.65 -40.51
CA GLU A 223 -56.14 -37.38 -39.96
C GLU A 223 -57.47 -36.93 -40.58
N LYS A 224 -57.65 -35.61 -40.77
CA LYS A 224 -58.84 -35.08 -41.45
C LYS A 224 -58.89 -35.49 -42.92
N TYR A 225 -57.76 -35.50 -43.62
CA TYR A 225 -57.70 -35.92 -45.02
C TYR A 225 -58.05 -37.41 -45.17
N ALA A 226 -57.51 -38.26 -44.29
CA ALA A 226 -57.84 -39.69 -44.23
C ALA A 226 -59.32 -39.94 -43.90
N ALA A 227 -59.90 -39.16 -42.98
CA ALA A 227 -61.33 -39.25 -42.66
C ALA A 227 -62.22 -38.88 -43.86
N VAL A 228 -61.86 -37.84 -44.62
CA VAL A 228 -62.57 -37.43 -45.84
C VAL A 228 -62.44 -38.47 -46.95
N GLU A 229 -61.26 -39.06 -47.14
CA GLU A 229 -61.06 -40.19 -48.07
C GLU A 229 -61.95 -41.39 -47.71
N LEU A 230 -61.97 -41.79 -46.44
CA LEU A 230 -62.81 -42.89 -45.97
C LEU A 230 -64.31 -42.59 -46.15
N GLU A 231 -64.72 -41.34 -46.01
CA GLU A 231 -66.11 -40.93 -46.24
C GLU A 231 -66.47 -40.93 -47.73
N LYS A 232 -65.55 -40.56 -48.62
CA LYS A 232 -65.72 -40.71 -50.09
C LYS A 232 -65.88 -42.17 -50.48
N ILE A 233 -65.01 -43.05 -49.96
CA ILE A 233 -65.08 -44.50 -50.18
C ILE A 233 -66.41 -45.08 -49.70
N LYS A 234 -66.92 -44.64 -48.52
CA LYS A 234 -68.22 -45.08 -47.99
C LYS A 234 -69.42 -44.56 -48.78
N LYS A 235 -69.31 -43.38 -49.41
CA LYS A 235 -70.40 -42.77 -50.20
C LYS A 235 -70.45 -43.25 -51.65
N GLY A 236 -69.55 -44.14 -52.06
CA GLY A 236 -69.63 -44.82 -53.36
C GLY A 236 -69.44 -43.90 -54.56
N ILE A 237 -68.54 -42.91 -54.43
CA ILE A 237 -67.96 -42.18 -55.57
C ILE A 237 -66.52 -42.65 -55.74
#